data_AF-A0A3P3W178-F1
#
_entry.id   AF-A0A3P3W178-F1
#
_cell.length_a   1.000
_cell.length_b   1.000
_cell.length_c   1.000
_cell.angle_alpha   90.00
_cell.angle_beta   90.00
_cell.angle_gamma   90.00
#
_symmetry.space_group_name_H-M   'P 1'
#
loop_
_entity.id
_entity.type
_entity.pdbx_description
1 polymer ?
#
loop_
_entity_poly.entity_id
_entity_poly.type
_entity_poly.pdbx_seq_one_letter_code
_entity_poly.pdbx_strand_id
1 'polypeptide(L)'
;MTTATALHWAIKRSLIDYVRAQPDGTVELVDGASEVDGEFVFPATEPGTFRGGVVLTAHHGMLRVTLRDPSLEPAEAPTELWLDDGQGRVAFAKLAADGSARLTLDGADLFMAGPYGPGTELDRPAVR
;
A
#
# COMPACT_ATOMS: atom_id res chain seq x y z
N MET A 1 -16.48 -16.83 13.83
CA MET A 1 -15.35 -15.98 13.41
C MET A 1 -15.32 -16.02 11.91
N THR A 2 -15.63 -14.90 11.24
CA THR A 2 -15.40 -14.78 9.80
C THR A 2 -13.89 -14.67 9.63
N THR A 3 -13.26 -15.65 8.99
CA THR A 3 -11.87 -15.49 8.57
C THR A 3 -11.84 -14.35 7.58
N ALA A 4 -11.10 -13.28 7.88
CA ALA A 4 -10.96 -12.20 6.93
C ALA A 4 -10.32 -12.72 5.64
N THR A 5 -10.82 -12.25 4.50
CA THR A 5 -10.52 -12.81 3.18
C THR A 5 -9.67 -11.90 2.32
N ALA A 6 -9.62 -10.60 2.64
CA ALA A 6 -8.82 -9.64 1.89
C ALA A 6 -8.44 -8.39 2.71
N LEU A 7 -7.40 -7.70 2.23
CA LEU A 7 -7.06 -6.33 2.60
C LEU A 7 -7.65 -5.37 1.56
N HIS A 8 -8.49 -4.46 2.02
CA HIS A 8 -9.03 -3.35 1.24
C HIS A 8 -8.29 -2.07 1.59
N TRP A 9 -7.68 -1.42 0.60
CA TRP A 9 -6.85 -0.25 0.84
C TRP A 9 -6.65 0.59 -0.41
N ALA A 10 -6.92 1.89 -0.34
CA ALA A 10 -6.69 2.83 -1.44
C ALA A 10 -5.25 3.36 -1.51
N ILE A 11 -4.37 2.93 -0.59
CA ILE A 11 -2.99 3.43 -0.40
C ILE A 11 -2.97 4.90 0.02
N LYS A 12 -3.25 5.79 -0.94
CA LYS A 12 -3.40 7.24 -0.76
C LYS A 12 -4.16 7.80 -1.96
N ARG A 13 -5.46 8.05 -1.82
CA ARG A 13 -6.37 8.50 -2.89
C ARG A 13 -5.82 9.70 -3.64
N SER A 14 -5.26 10.69 -2.94
CA SER A 14 -4.67 11.85 -3.61
C SER A 14 -3.48 11.54 -4.50
N LEU A 15 -2.69 10.50 -4.19
CA LEU A 15 -1.62 10.02 -5.08
C LEU A 15 -2.22 9.27 -6.28
N ILE A 16 -3.20 8.39 -6.03
CA ILE A 16 -3.85 7.61 -7.09
C ILE A 16 -4.57 8.53 -8.08
N ASP A 17 -5.31 9.53 -7.59
CA ASP A 17 -5.98 10.55 -8.40
C ASP A 17 -4.97 11.39 -9.18
N TYR A 18 -3.86 11.79 -8.54
CA TYR A 18 -2.79 12.53 -9.20
C TYR A 18 -2.20 11.74 -10.38
N VAL A 19 -1.87 10.46 -10.16
CA VAL A 19 -1.33 9.57 -11.20
C VAL A 19 -2.34 9.41 -12.34
N ARG A 20 -3.61 9.10 -12.02
CA ARG A 20 -4.68 8.93 -13.02
C ARG A 20 -4.95 10.20 -13.84
N ALA A 21 -4.67 11.38 -13.28
CA ALA A 21 -4.83 12.65 -13.98
C ALA A 21 -3.67 12.99 -14.93
N GLN A 22 -2.52 12.29 -14.85
CA GLN A 22 -1.41 12.53 -15.78
C GLN A 22 -1.71 11.90 -17.15
N PRO A 23 -1.36 12.56 -18.28
CA PRO A 23 -1.59 12.01 -19.62
C PRO A 23 -0.96 10.64 -19.88
N ASP A 24 0.14 10.35 -19.21
CA ASP A 24 0.91 9.11 -19.29
C ASP A 24 0.84 8.28 -17.99
N GLY A 25 -0.07 8.65 -17.08
CA GLY A 25 -0.18 8.02 -15.77
C GLY A 25 -0.89 6.67 -15.83
N THR A 26 -0.34 5.67 -15.14
CA THR A 26 -0.93 4.33 -15.06
C THR A 26 -1.02 3.85 -13.63
N VAL A 27 -2.14 3.17 -13.34
CA VAL A 27 -2.32 2.35 -12.13
C VAL A 27 -2.56 0.92 -12.61
N GLU A 28 -1.55 0.07 -12.46
CA GLU A 28 -1.61 -1.32 -12.90
C GLU A 28 -1.77 -2.24 -11.68
N LEU A 29 -2.70 -3.19 -11.79
CA LEU A 29 -2.94 -4.23 -10.78
C LEU A 29 -2.32 -5.53 -11.25
N VAL A 30 -1.51 -6.14 -10.39
CA VAL A 30 -0.75 -7.35 -10.72
C VAL A 30 -0.92 -8.42 -9.66
N ASP A 31 -0.58 -9.65 -10.02
CA ASP A 31 -0.39 -10.77 -9.10
C ASP A 31 -1.59 -11.10 -8.19
N GLY A 32 -2.81 -10.79 -8.66
CA GLY A 32 -4.07 -11.12 -7.99
C GLY A 32 -4.74 -9.94 -7.26
N ALA A 33 -4.14 -8.75 -7.28
CA ALA A 33 -4.83 -7.55 -6.84
C ALA A 33 -6.01 -7.21 -7.77
N SER A 34 -7.08 -6.69 -7.19
CA SER A 34 -8.23 -6.16 -7.93
C SER A 34 -8.66 -4.81 -7.36
N GLU A 35 -9.59 -4.11 -7.99
CA GLU A 35 -10.13 -2.84 -7.49
C GLU A 35 -11.65 -2.94 -7.36
N VAL A 36 -12.16 -2.50 -6.21
CA VAL A 36 -13.60 -2.46 -5.90
C VAL A 36 -13.87 -1.14 -5.20
N ASP A 37 -14.83 -0.36 -5.70
CA ASP A 37 -15.26 0.91 -5.10
C ASP A 37 -14.11 1.90 -4.79
N GLY A 38 -13.06 1.90 -5.63
CA GLY A 38 -11.89 2.78 -5.48
C GLY A 38 -10.89 2.34 -4.40
N GLU A 39 -11.02 1.13 -3.87
CA GLU A 39 -10.04 0.48 -2.99
C GLU A 39 -9.37 -0.67 -3.75
N PHE A 40 -8.06 -0.87 -3.53
CA PHE A 40 -7.39 -2.08 -3.99
C PHE A 40 -7.67 -3.21 -3.02
N VAL A 41 -7.97 -4.39 -3.58
CA VAL A 41 -8.31 -5.60 -2.86
C VAL A 41 -7.18 -6.60 -3.06
N PHE A 42 -6.47 -6.90 -1.96
CA PHE A 42 -5.41 -7.90 -1.91
C PHE A 42 -5.94 -9.15 -1.20
N PRO A 43 -6.11 -10.29 -1.90
CA PRO A 43 -6.60 -11.52 -1.28
C PRO A 43 -5.65 -12.03 -0.20
N ALA A 44 -6.21 -12.51 0.91
CA ALA A 44 -5.46 -13.13 1.98
C ALA A 44 -4.90 -14.49 1.53
N THR A 45 -3.62 -14.74 1.82
CA THR A 45 -2.99 -16.05 1.63
C THR A 45 -2.88 -16.80 2.96
N GLU A 46 -2.64 -16.05 4.03
CA GLU A 46 -2.56 -16.52 5.42
C GLU A 46 -3.09 -15.40 6.33
N PRO A 47 -3.42 -15.66 7.61
CA PRO A 47 -3.84 -14.61 8.53
C PRO A 47 -2.80 -13.48 8.60
N GLY A 48 -3.20 -12.28 8.18
CA GLY A 48 -2.33 -11.09 8.17
C GLY A 48 -1.41 -10.96 6.95
N THR A 49 -1.41 -11.91 6.02
CA THR A 49 -0.59 -11.86 4.80
C THR A 49 -1.49 -11.86 3.57
N PHE A 50 -1.20 -10.96 2.63
CA PHE A 50 -2.00 -10.73 1.44
C PHE A 50 -1.12 -10.76 0.20
N ARG A 51 -1.70 -11.15 -0.93
CA ARG A 51 -1.01 -11.21 -2.22
C ARG A 51 -1.51 -10.13 -3.17
N GLY A 52 -0.65 -9.70 -4.08
CA GLY A 52 -0.98 -8.85 -5.21
C GLY A 52 -0.17 -7.57 -5.19
N GLY A 53 -0.25 -6.79 -6.26
CA GLY A 53 0.52 -5.56 -6.37
C GLY A 53 -0.20 -4.44 -7.08
N VAL A 54 0.23 -3.23 -6.73
CA VAL A 54 -0.15 -1.99 -7.41
C VAL A 54 1.12 -1.33 -7.91
N VAL A 55 1.17 -1.06 -9.21
CA VAL A 55 2.27 -0.35 -9.87
C VAL A 55 1.75 0.98 -10.36
N LEU A 56 2.29 2.06 -9.81
CA LEU A 56 2.00 3.43 -10.21
C LEU A 56 3.12 3.90 -11.12
N THR A 57 2.78 4.44 -12.29
CA THR A 57 3.75 5.13 -13.15
C THR A 57 3.22 6.47 -13.65
N ALA A 58 4.11 7.46 -13.79
CA ALA A 58 3.84 8.75 -14.42
C ALA A 58 5.17 9.44 -14.79
N HIS A 59 5.14 10.60 -15.45
CA HIS A 59 6.32 11.38 -15.84
C HIS A 59 7.33 10.58 -16.66
N HIS A 60 6.82 9.86 -17.66
CA HIS A 60 7.53 8.98 -18.57
C HIS A 60 8.36 7.93 -17.84
N GLY A 61 7.84 7.42 -16.72
CA GLY A 61 8.46 6.39 -15.89
C GLY A 61 9.40 6.94 -14.80
N MET A 62 9.60 8.26 -14.73
CA MET A 62 10.37 8.87 -13.63
C MET A 62 9.68 8.67 -12.28
N LEU A 63 8.34 8.76 -12.25
CA LEU A 63 7.58 8.28 -11.09
C LEU A 63 7.29 6.81 -11.33
N ARG A 64 7.85 5.95 -10.48
CA ARG A 64 7.47 4.54 -10.39
C ARG A 64 7.42 4.11 -8.93
N VAL A 65 6.23 3.73 -8.47
CA VAL A 65 6.03 3.16 -7.14
C VAL A 65 5.45 1.78 -7.31
N THR A 66 6.04 0.78 -6.68
CA THR A 66 5.58 -0.60 -6.73
C THR A 66 5.33 -1.06 -5.30
N LEU A 67 4.10 -1.43 -5.01
CA LEU A 67 3.70 -1.96 -3.71
C LEU A 67 3.20 -3.38 -3.94
N ARG A 68 3.81 -4.37 -3.30
CA ARG A 68 3.47 -5.78 -3.48
C ARG A 68 3.32 -6.49 -2.15
N ASP A 69 2.49 -7.53 -2.18
CA ASP A 69 2.34 -8.55 -1.16
C ASP A 69 2.28 -7.99 0.28
N PRO A 70 1.24 -7.18 0.58
CA PRO A 70 1.14 -6.54 1.88
C PRO A 70 1.00 -7.54 3.01
N SER A 71 1.56 -7.21 4.16
CA SER A 71 1.51 -8.05 5.35
C SER A 71 1.44 -7.24 6.63
N LEU A 72 0.77 -7.78 7.63
CA LEU A 72 0.58 -7.22 8.96
C LEU A 72 1.34 -8.13 9.94
N GLU A 73 2.55 -7.72 10.34
CA GLU A 73 3.37 -8.45 11.31
C GLU A 73 3.05 -8.03 12.76
N PRO A 74 3.24 -8.91 13.77
CA PRO A 74 2.22 -9.08 14.80
C PRO A 74 2.14 -8.01 15.91
N ALA A 75 0.89 -7.56 16.07
CA ALA A 75 0.03 -7.45 17.27
C ALA A 75 0.36 -6.53 18.46
N GLU A 76 1.61 -6.14 18.73
CA GLU A 76 1.89 -5.14 19.76
C GLU A 76 1.81 -3.74 19.13
N ALA A 77 0.96 -2.87 19.67
CA ALA A 77 0.78 -1.54 19.09
C ALA A 77 2.08 -0.72 19.20
N PRO A 78 2.50 -0.05 18.11
CA PRO A 78 1.82 0.05 16.81
C PRO A 78 2.11 -1.16 15.89
N THR A 79 1.03 -1.73 15.30
CA THR A 79 1.14 -2.72 14.22
C THR A 79 1.80 -2.10 13.00
N GLU A 80 2.68 -2.83 12.33
CA GLU A 80 3.32 -2.36 11.11
C GLU A 80 2.71 -3.04 9.87
N LEU A 81 2.47 -2.24 8.83
CA LEU A 81 2.17 -2.70 7.48
C LEU A 81 3.49 -2.82 6.73
N TRP A 82 3.75 -4.02 6.23
CA TRP A 82 4.94 -4.37 5.46
C TRP A 82 4.57 -4.59 4.00
N LEU A 83 5.51 -4.29 3.11
CA LEU A 83 5.42 -4.56 1.67
C LEU A 83 6.67 -5.29 1.19
N ASP A 84 6.54 -6.03 0.10
CA ASP A 84 7.67 -6.53 -0.68
C ASP A 84 8.02 -5.51 -1.78
N ASP A 85 9.27 -5.04 -1.82
CA ASP A 85 9.76 -4.09 -2.83
C ASP A 85 10.54 -4.77 -3.98
N GLY A 86 10.57 -6.11 -3.99
CA GLY A 86 11.34 -6.95 -4.91
C GLY A 86 12.79 -7.18 -4.49
N GLN A 87 13.29 -6.50 -3.45
CA GLN A 87 14.62 -6.71 -2.85
C GLN A 87 14.52 -7.25 -1.42
N GLY A 88 13.40 -7.01 -0.76
CA GLY A 88 13.07 -7.56 0.54
C GLY A 88 11.76 -6.99 1.08
N ARG A 89 11.54 -7.18 2.39
CA ARG A 89 10.37 -6.65 3.08
C ARG A 89 10.72 -5.33 3.72
N VAL A 90 9.86 -4.34 3.49
CA VAL A 90 10.00 -2.96 3.98
C VAL A 90 8.88 -2.68 4.98
N ALA A 91 9.22 -2.20 6.17
CA ALA A 91 8.25 -1.67 7.11
C ALA A 91 7.68 -0.40 6.50
N PHE A 92 6.54 -0.47 5.82
CA PHE A 92 6.03 0.62 4.99
C PHE A 92 5.28 1.67 5.81
N ALA A 93 4.42 1.23 6.72
CA ALA A 93 3.61 2.14 7.52
C ALA A 93 3.39 1.63 8.94
N LYS A 94 3.23 2.55 9.88
CA LYS A 94 2.73 2.27 11.23
C LYS A 94 1.23 2.46 11.25
N LEU A 95 0.54 1.50 11.85
CA LEU A 95 -0.90 1.52 12.09
C LEU A 95 -1.16 1.80 13.58
N ALA A 96 -1.91 2.86 13.85
CA ALA A 96 -2.37 3.16 15.20
C ALA A 96 -3.66 2.38 15.54
N ALA A 97 -4.02 2.35 16.82
CA ALA A 97 -5.21 1.64 17.30
C ALA A 97 -6.54 2.19 16.72
N ASP A 98 -6.57 3.47 16.33
CA ASP A 98 -7.70 4.08 15.61
C ASP A 98 -7.76 3.67 14.13
N GLY A 99 -6.75 2.94 13.66
CA GLY A 99 -6.54 2.49 12.29
C GLY A 99 -5.96 3.53 11.35
N SER A 100 -5.53 4.68 11.85
CA SER A 100 -4.74 5.61 11.04
C SER A 100 -3.42 4.96 10.62
N ALA A 101 -2.99 5.24 9.39
CA ALA A 101 -1.78 4.70 8.81
C ALA A 101 -0.82 5.85 8.46
N ARG A 102 0.45 5.72 8.85
CA ARG A 102 1.48 6.73 8.58
C ARG A 102 2.74 6.09 8.05
N LEU A 103 3.35 6.68 7.02
CA LEU A 103 4.62 6.20 6.47
C LEU A 103 5.70 6.14 7.56
N THR A 104 6.48 5.06 7.53
CA THR A 104 7.78 4.97 8.22
C THR A 104 8.84 5.79 7.47
N LEU A 105 10.10 5.72 7.92
CA LEU A 105 11.23 6.20 7.14
C LEU A 105 11.42 5.35 5.88
N ASP A 106 11.56 4.03 6.04
CA ASP A 106 11.82 3.12 4.92
C ASP A 106 10.67 3.12 3.88
N GLY A 107 9.43 3.26 4.32
CA GLY A 107 8.28 3.39 3.42
C GLY A 107 8.26 4.71 2.65
N ALA A 108 8.79 5.80 3.24
CA ALA A 108 8.94 7.07 2.55
C ALA A 108 10.03 7.01 1.47
N ASP A 109 11.09 6.23 1.68
CA ASP A 109 12.18 6.06 0.71
C ASP A 109 11.71 5.43 -0.61
N LEU A 110 10.63 4.62 -0.58
CA LEU A 110 9.99 4.09 -1.79
C LEU A 110 9.41 5.18 -2.71
N PHE A 111 9.25 6.41 -2.21
CA PHE A 111 8.82 7.56 -3.00
C PHE A 111 10.00 8.41 -3.52
N MET A 112 11.24 7.88 -3.50
CA MET A 112 12.43 8.47 -4.13
C MET A 112 12.69 9.94 -3.75
N ALA A 113 12.63 10.26 -2.44
CA ALA A 113 12.74 11.63 -1.91
C ALA A 113 11.69 12.63 -2.48
N GLY A 114 10.56 12.11 -2.94
CA GLY A 114 9.39 12.88 -3.34
C GLY A 114 8.71 13.61 -2.16
N PRO A 115 7.47 14.08 -2.34
CA PRO A 115 6.80 14.94 -1.35
C PRO A 115 6.37 14.22 -0.07
N TYR A 116 6.57 12.91 0.04
CA TYR A 116 6.12 12.10 1.17
C TYR A 116 7.31 11.71 2.04
N GLY A 117 7.33 12.25 3.27
CA GLY A 117 8.30 11.90 4.30
C GLY A 117 7.71 10.98 5.38
N PRO A 118 8.54 10.58 6.37
CA PRO A 118 8.06 9.85 7.55
C PRO A 118 6.88 10.59 8.22
N GLY A 119 5.88 9.84 8.66
CA GLY A 119 4.68 10.38 9.31
C GLY A 119 3.58 10.87 8.36
N THR A 120 3.84 10.90 7.04
CA THR A 120 2.83 11.19 6.02
C THR A 120 1.63 10.27 6.18
N GLU A 121 0.44 10.85 6.23
CA GLU A 121 -0.81 10.12 6.36
C GLU A 121 -1.18 9.38 5.07
N LEU A 122 -1.63 8.14 5.24
CA LEU A 122 -2.11 7.22 4.22
C LEU A 122 -3.59 6.93 4.46
N ASP A 123 -4.26 6.41 3.44
CA ASP A 123 -5.61 5.89 3.66
C ASP A 123 -5.56 4.66 4.58
N ARG A 124 -6.63 4.45 5.33
CA ARG A 124 -6.73 3.35 6.30
C ARG A 124 -6.83 2.00 5.58
N PRO A 125 -5.91 1.04 5.85
CA PRO A 125 -6.10 -0.35 5.46
C PRO A 125 -7.23 -1.00 6.28
N ALA A 126 -8.08 -1.78 5.63
CA ALA A 126 -9.17 -2.51 6.28
C ALA A 126 -9.15 -3.99 5.88
N VAL A 127 -9.11 -4.87 6.88
CA VAL A 127 -9.16 -6.33 6.69
C VAL A 127 -10.63 -6.77 6.75
N ARG A 128 -11.16 -7.39 5.69
CA ARG A 128 -12.58 -7.74 5.52
C ARG A 128 -12.78 -9.18 5.04
#